data_AF-A0A0C9W0N2-F1
#
_entry.id   AF-A0A0C9W0N2-F1
#
_cell.length_a   1.000
_cell.length_b   1.000
_cell.length_c   1.000
_cell.angle_alpha   90.00
_cell.angle_beta   90.00
_cell.angle_gamma   90.00
#
_symmetry.space_group_name_H-M   'P 1'
#
loop_
_entity.id
_entity.type
_entity.pdbx_description
1 polymer ?
#
loop_
_entity_poly.entity_id
_entity_poly.type
_entity_poly.pdbx_seq_one_letter_code
_entity_poly.pdbx_strand_id
1 'polypeptide(L)'
;MSEHTVTPVNRSSILQAGGKERYKCAESYNFAAHRKPRDAPAPYKRQTKPGPKPGARDVPKTTAKPLTSKKRENLTLHDWMTVFAFIDKHPGLSQDDIVNHFKTRAEGVLKFNQSMLSRKIKDRGKLEARVNTHPNALSSKCPRIVTWPDIERALALWVHHMEEKGETVNGPMLAEKRGRFEEAFGVLKEERLTGDHWVPSFCRACNIKERRRHEEAGLVDLVAIEAERIRVHAILARYPPENI
;
A
#
# COMPACT_ATOMS: atom_id res chain seq x y z
N MET A 1 9.45 2.91 -70.42
CA MET A 1 10.75 2.23 -70.29
C MET A 1 11.73 3.22 -69.69
N SER A 2 12.15 2.99 -68.46
CA SER A 2 13.50 3.25 -67.95
C SER A 2 13.50 2.94 -66.46
N GLU A 3 14.16 1.85 -66.13
CA GLU A 3 14.42 1.39 -64.78
C GLU A 3 15.61 2.19 -64.22
N HIS A 4 15.47 2.72 -63.01
CA HIS A 4 16.61 3.25 -62.24
C HIS A 4 16.85 2.38 -61.02
N THR A 5 17.86 1.53 -61.16
CA THR A 5 18.46 0.69 -60.13
C THR A 5 19.27 1.56 -59.17
N VAL A 6 18.94 1.54 -57.88
CA VAL A 6 19.75 2.17 -56.82
C VAL A 6 20.43 1.07 -56.02
N THR A 7 21.76 0.99 -56.11
CA THR A 7 22.60 0.10 -55.30
C THR A 7 23.07 0.79 -54.01
N PRO A 8 23.31 0.02 -52.93
CA PRO A 8 23.52 0.55 -51.58
C PRO A 8 24.97 0.95 -51.28
N VAL A 9 25.15 2.01 -50.48
CA VAL A 9 26.46 2.47 -50.02
C VAL A 9 26.86 1.73 -48.73
N ASN A 10 27.90 0.92 -48.86
CA ASN A 10 28.62 0.25 -47.76
C ASN A 10 29.64 1.23 -47.18
N ARG A 11 29.53 1.56 -45.88
CA ARG A 11 30.37 2.56 -45.21
C ARG A 11 31.28 1.90 -44.18
N SER A 12 32.28 1.17 -44.68
CA SER A 12 33.45 0.78 -43.91
C SER A 12 34.69 1.09 -44.74
N SER A 13 35.43 2.14 -44.36
CA SER A 13 36.86 2.38 -44.63
C SER A 13 37.17 3.87 -44.61
N ILE A 14 37.46 4.45 -43.45
CA ILE A 14 38.52 5.47 -43.31
C ILE A 14 39.16 5.27 -41.95
N LEU A 15 40.29 4.54 -41.93
CA LEU A 15 41.27 4.51 -40.86
C LEU A 15 42.56 5.13 -41.39
N GLN A 16 43.31 5.73 -40.46
CA GLN A 16 44.69 6.22 -40.53
C GLN A 16 44.92 7.66 -40.98
N ALA A 17 45.17 8.55 -40.00
CA ALA A 17 46.50 9.09 -39.72
C ALA A 17 46.40 10.18 -38.64
N GLY A 18 47.22 10.07 -37.58
CA GLY A 18 47.30 11.12 -36.55
C GLY A 18 47.77 10.60 -35.20
N GLY A 19 49.03 10.16 -35.12
CA GLY A 19 49.70 9.83 -33.86
C GLY A 19 50.52 11.00 -33.32
N LYS A 20 50.72 10.97 -31.99
CA LYS A 20 51.50 11.87 -31.11
C LYS A 20 50.75 13.17 -30.83
N GLU A 21 50.36 13.46 -29.59
CA GLU A 21 51.29 13.71 -28.48
C GLU A 21 50.51 13.92 -27.16
N ARG A 22 51.14 13.60 -26.02
CA ARG A 22 50.77 13.99 -24.64
C ARG A 22 49.65 13.21 -23.93
N TYR A 23 50.02 12.03 -23.43
CA TYR A 23 49.56 11.60 -22.11
C TYR A 23 50.77 11.35 -21.22
N LYS A 24 51.29 12.42 -20.61
CA LYS A 24 52.06 12.37 -19.36
C LYS A 24 51.10 12.73 -18.23
N CYS A 25 50.44 11.74 -17.64
CA CYS A 25 49.89 11.87 -16.29
C CYS A 25 49.56 10.46 -15.75
N ALA A 26 50.59 9.64 -15.58
CA ALA A 26 50.46 8.34 -14.94
C ALA A 26 51.76 8.04 -14.23
N GLU A 27 51.96 8.66 -13.06
CA GLU A 27 52.78 8.10 -11.99
C GLU A 27 52.61 8.91 -10.70
N SER A 28 52.42 8.19 -9.60
CA SER A 28 52.30 8.65 -8.20
C SER A 28 50.94 9.22 -7.75
N TYR A 29 49.87 8.44 -7.84
CA TYR A 29 48.84 8.48 -6.79
C TYR A 29 48.97 7.23 -5.93
N ASN A 30 49.42 7.46 -4.69
CA ASN A 30 49.54 6.46 -3.64
C ASN A 30 48.21 5.73 -3.44
N PHE A 31 48.26 4.40 -3.58
CA PHE A 31 47.22 3.49 -3.16
C PHE A 31 47.13 3.44 -1.63
N ALA A 32 45.90 3.20 -1.15
CA ALA A 32 45.54 2.73 0.19
C ALA A 32 45.48 3.74 1.36
N ALA A 33 44.36 4.46 1.44
CA ALA A 33 43.70 4.66 2.73
C ALA A 33 42.44 3.80 2.76
N HIS A 34 42.57 2.54 3.18
CA HIS A 34 41.41 1.71 3.48
C HIS A 34 40.59 2.39 4.58
N ARG A 35 39.30 2.64 4.29
CA ARG A 35 38.35 3.13 5.30
C ARG A 35 38.36 2.14 6.47
N LYS A 36 38.49 2.66 7.69
CA LYS A 36 38.38 1.85 8.92
C LYS A 36 37.05 1.06 8.90
N PRO A 37 37.05 -0.21 9.33
CA PRO A 37 35.82 -0.97 9.52
C PRO A 37 34.85 -0.17 10.38
N ARG A 38 33.61 -0.02 9.92
CA ARG A 38 32.56 0.61 10.70
C ARG A 38 32.11 -0.41 11.75
N ASP A 39 32.10 -0.01 13.02
CA ASP A 39 31.55 -0.86 14.09
C ASP A 39 30.14 -1.31 13.73
N ALA A 40 29.86 -2.59 13.98
CA ALA A 40 28.54 -3.15 13.73
C ALA A 40 27.50 -2.36 14.55
N PRO A 41 26.38 -1.92 13.93
CA PRO A 41 25.34 -1.24 14.67
C PRO A 41 24.83 -2.16 15.79
N ALA A 42 24.60 -1.59 16.97
CA ALA A 42 24.00 -2.31 18.08
C ALA A 42 22.73 -3.06 17.63
N PRO A 43 22.48 -4.26 18.16
CA PRO A 43 21.32 -5.07 17.77
C PRO A 43 20.04 -4.25 17.90
N TYR A 44 19.29 -4.18 16.80
CA TYR A 44 18.06 -3.41 16.72
C TYR A 44 17.07 -3.94 17.75
N LYS A 45 16.82 -3.15 18.82
CA LYS A 45 15.72 -3.43 19.76
C LYS A 45 14.40 -3.23 19.02
N ARG A 46 13.91 -4.31 18.41
CA ARG A 46 12.60 -4.34 17.75
C ARG A 46 11.55 -4.12 18.83
N GLN A 47 11.02 -2.90 18.93
CA GLN A 47 9.84 -2.69 19.75
C GLN A 47 8.70 -3.51 19.13
N THR A 48 8.20 -4.49 19.89
CA THR A 48 6.99 -5.23 19.59
C THR A 48 5.85 -4.23 19.54
N LYS A 49 5.45 -3.85 18.32
CA LYS A 49 4.24 -3.07 18.14
C LYS A 49 3.08 -3.90 18.69
N PRO A 50 2.20 -3.34 19.54
CA PRO A 50 1.02 -4.04 20.00
C PRO A 50 0.26 -4.59 18.79
N GLY A 51 -0.10 -5.87 18.86
CA GLY A 51 -0.90 -6.51 17.82
C GLY A 51 -2.24 -5.77 17.60
N PRO A 52 -2.89 -5.94 16.44
CA PRO A 52 -4.20 -5.35 16.19
C PRO A 52 -5.19 -5.77 17.28
N LYS A 53 -5.89 -4.81 17.90
CA LYS A 53 -6.92 -5.10 18.90
C LYS A 53 -8.03 -5.97 18.26
N PRO A 54 -8.40 -7.12 18.85
CA PRO A 54 -9.52 -7.90 18.37
C PRO A 54 -10.83 -7.10 18.54
N GLY A 55 -11.52 -6.83 17.43
CA GLY A 55 -12.79 -6.08 17.40
C GLY A 55 -12.84 -4.89 16.43
N ALA A 56 -11.71 -4.39 15.95
CA ALA A 56 -11.65 -3.21 15.05
C ALA A 56 -11.71 -3.57 13.54
N ARG A 57 -12.33 -4.68 13.16
CA ARG A 57 -12.12 -5.27 11.81
C ARG A 57 -12.79 -4.48 10.69
N ASP A 58 -13.91 -3.81 10.97
CA ASP A 58 -14.73 -3.17 9.94
C ASP A 58 -15.11 -1.71 10.24
N VAL A 59 -14.66 -1.18 11.39
CA VAL A 59 -14.92 0.22 11.74
C VAL A 59 -13.96 1.11 10.96
N PRO A 60 -14.45 2.11 10.20
CA PRO A 60 -13.59 3.05 9.49
C PRO A 60 -12.62 3.73 10.44
N LYS A 61 -11.38 3.95 9.97
CA LYS A 61 -10.40 4.68 10.75
C LYS A 61 -10.87 6.12 10.91
N THR A 62 -11.04 6.56 12.15
CA THR A 62 -11.37 7.94 12.50
C THR A 62 -10.10 8.68 12.92
N THR A 63 -10.00 9.99 12.63
CA THR A 63 -8.90 10.84 13.14
C THR A 63 -9.25 11.56 14.43
N ALA A 64 -10.41 11.30 15.00
CA ALA A 64 -10.75 11.73 16.35
C ALA A 64 -9.67 11.24 17.31
N LYS A 65 -9.08 12.19 18.04
CA LYS A 65 -8.01 11.92 19.02
C LYS A 65 -8.43 12.39 20.40
N PRO A 66 -7.86 11.79 21.47
CA PRO A 66 -7.87 12.43 22.77
C PRO A 66 -7.21 13.82 22.68
N LEU A 67 -7.69 14.77 23.49
CA LEU A 67 -7.36 16.21 23.44
C LEU A 67 -5.86 16.54 23.31
N THR A 68 -4.99 15.64 23.80
CA THR A 68 -3.55 15.84 24.04
C THR A 68 -2.66 15.81 22.79
N SER A 69 -3.16 15.43 21.61
CA SER A 69 -2.31 15.35 20.41
C SER A 69 -2.00 16.71 19.79
N LYS A 70 -0.72 17.12 19.81
CA LYS A 70 -0.23 18.39 19.21
C LYS A 70 -0.07 18.35 17.69
N LYS A 71 -0.02 17.17 17.07
CA LYS A 71 0.22 17.02 15.62
C LYS A 71 -1.07 17.23 14.82
N ARG A 72 -1.06 18.22 13.91
CA ARG A 72 -2.11 18.41 12.91
C ARG A 72 -2.13 17.21 11.97
N GLU A 73 -3.29 16.62 11.78
CA GLU A 73 -3.51 15.54 10.83
C GLU A 73 -4.73 15.85 9.97
N ASN A 74 -4.68 15.44 8.70
CA ASN A 74 -5.83 15.53 7.83
C ASN A 74 -6.93 14.59 8.35
N LEU A 75 -8.16 15.11 8.37
CA LEU A 75 -9.37 14.36 8.68
C LEU A 75 -9.58 13.24 7.65
N THR A 76 -10.11 12.11 8.09
CA THR A 76 -10.51 11.01 7.20
C THR A 76 -11.79 11.36 6.47
N LEU A 77 -12.10 10.62 5.41
CA LEU A 77 -13.38 10.75 4.72
C LEU A 77 -14.55 10.47 5.67
N HIS A 78 -14.43 9.47 6.56
CA HIS A 78 -15.40 9.18 7.60
C HIS A 78 -15.68 10.39 8.52
N ASP A 79 -14.61 11.06 8.97
CA ASP A 79 -14.74 12.25 9.82
C ASP A 79 -15.49 13.37 9.08
N TRP A 80 -15.20 13.58 7.79
CA TRP A 80 -15.92 14.55 6.96
C TRP A 80 -17.39 14.18 6.77
N MET A 81 -17.72 12.90 6.56
CA MET A 81 -19.12 12.44 6.49
C MET A 81 -19.86 12.70 7.81
N THR A 82 -19.19 12.50 8.94
CA THR A 82 -19.75 12.80 10.27
C THR A 82 -20.01 14.30 10.44
N VAL A 83 -19.11 15.15 9.94
CA VAL A 83 -19.28 16.61 9.94
C VAL A 83 -20.45 17.03 9.05
N PHE A 84 -20.60 16.46 7.87
CA PHE A 84 -21.73 16.77 6.97
C PHE A 84 -23.07 16.31 7.56
N ALA A 85 -23.13 15.12 8.13
CA ALA A 85 -24.32 14.63 8.83
C ALA A 85 -24.72 15.53 10.01
N PHE A 86 -23.75 16.17 10.68
CA PHE A 86 -24.03 17.15 11.74
C PHE A 86 -24.58 18.46 11.17
N ILE A 87 -24.03 18.95 10.06
CA ILE A 87 -24.54 20.16 9.38
C ILE A 87 -25.99 19.98 8.95
N ASP A 88 -26.32 18.82 8.37
CA ASP A 88 -27.68 18.54 7.90
C ASP A 88 -28.70 18.50 9.05
N LYS A 89 -28.27 18.06 10.23
CA LYS A 89 -29.09 18.06 11.45
C LYS A 89 -29.25 19.45 12.07
N HIS A 90 -28.38 20.40 11.73
CA HIS A 90 -28.32 21.73 12.36
C HIS A 90 -28.16 22.86 11.33
N PRO A 91 -29.17 23.11 10.47
CA PRO A 91 -29.08 24.08 9.38
C PRO A 91 -28.93 25.54 9.84
N GLY A 92 -29.19 25.84 11.12
CA GLY A 92 -29.08 27.19 11.70
C GLY A 92 -27.75 27.49 12.40
N LEU A 93 -26.84 26.52 12.54
CA LEU A 93 -25.55 26.77 13.22
C LEU A 93 -24.57 27.47 12.29
N SER A 94 -23.82 28.43 12.85
CA SER A 94 -22.71 29.05 12.12
C SER A 94 -21.58 28.04 11.91
N GLN A 95 -20.76 28.24 10.87
CA GLN A 95 -19.59 27.39 10.62
C GLN A 95 -18.60 27.41 11.79
N ASP A 96 -18.49 28.52 12.52
CA ASP A 96 -17.65 28.64 13.70
C ASP A 96 -18.18 27.82 14.87
N ASP A 97 -19.49 27.82 15.09
CA ASP A 97 -20.12 27.00 16.13
C ASP A 97 -19.95 25.51 15.85
N ILE A 98 -20.07 25.10 14.58
CA ILE A 98 -19.79 23.73 14.15
C ILE A 98 -18.33 23.37 14.46
N VAL A 99 -17.38 24.22 14.09
CA VAL A 99 -15.96 24.01 14.39
C VAL A 99 -15.71 23.90 15.90
N ASN A 100 -16.38 24.72 16.71
CA ASN A 100 -16.25 24.69 18.17
C ASN A 100 -16.82 23.41 18.77
N HIS A 101 -17.98 22.95 18.32
CA HIS A 101 -18.57 21.67 18.73
C HIS A 101 -17.61 20.49 18.49
N PHE A 102 -16.97 20.43 17.32
CA PHE A 102 -16.03 19.36 16.98
C PHE A 102 -14.66 19.47 17.68
N LYS A 103 -14.34 20.64 18.26
CA LYS A 103 -13.18 20.81 19.14
C LYS A 103 -13.42 20.29 20.56
N THR A 104 -14.66 20.34 21.06
CA THR A 104 -15.01 20.03 22.46
C THR A 104 -15.65 18.66 22.64
N ARG A 105 -16.00 17.96 21.56
CA ARG A 105 -16.65 16.64 21.58
C ARG A 105 -15.87 15.57 22.37
N ALA A 106 -16.57 14.87 23.26
CA ALA A 106 -16.02 13.84 24.15
C ALA A 106 -15.55 12.56 23.42
N GLU A 107 -16.18 12.20 22.31
CA GLU A 107 -15.82 11.04 21.48
C GLU A 107 -14.50 11.23 20.71
N GLY A 108 -13.94 12.44 20.75
CA GLY A 108 -12.63 12.78 20.24
C GLY A 108 -12.64 14.06 19.41
N VAL A 109 -11.52 14.77 19.49
CA VAL A 109 -11.36 16.11 18.90
C VAL A 109 -11.08 16.00 17.42
N LEU A 110 -11.91 16.62 16.59
CA LEU A 110 -11.63 16.86 15.18
C LEU A 110 -11.09 18.28 15.01
N LYS A 111 -9.81 18.38 14.65
CA LYS A 111 -9.12 19.67 14.52
C LYS A 111 -9.21 20.18 13.08
N PHE A 112 -10.09 21.13 12.82
CA PHE A 112 -10.17 21.86 11.56
C PHE A 112 -10.52 23.34 11.76
N ASN A 113 -10.30 24.14 10.72
CA ASN A 113 -10.63 25.57 10.67
C ASN A 113 -11.93 25.77 9.86
N GLN A 114 -12.67 26.84 10.15
CA GLN A 114 -13.82 27.34 9.39
C GLN A 114 -13.53 27.41 7.88
N SER A 115 -12.39 27.97 7.48
CA SER A 115 -12.02 28.05 6.06
C SER A 115 -11.87 26.68 5.39
N MET A 116 -11.42 25.66 6.14
CA MET A 116 -11.33 24.29 5.64
C MET A 116 -12.72 23.66 5.54
N LEU A 117 -13.61 23.94 6.50
CA LEU A 117 -15.00 23.49 6.46
C LEU A 117 -15.71 24.07 5.23
N SER A 118 -15.61 25.38 5.00
CA SER A 118 -16.18 26.05 3.83
C SER A 118 -15.70 25.42 2.51
N ARG A 119 -14.39 25.19 2.36
CA ARG A 119 -13.84 24.49 1.18
C ARG A 119 -14.42 23.09 1.01
N LYS A 120 -14.58 22.34 2.11
CA LYS A 120 -15.10 20.97 2.08
C LYS A 120 -16.60 20.91 1.77
N ILE A 121 -17.37 21.89 2.22
CA ILE A 121 -18.79 22.03 1.85
C ILE A 121 -18.92 22.24 0.34
N LYS A 122 -18.06 23.08 -0.28
CA LYS A 122 -18.06 23.27 -1.74
C LYS A 122 -17.77 21.97 -2.51
N ASP A 123 -16.87 21.15 -1.99
CA ASP A 123 -16.51 19.86 -2.60
C ASP A 123 -17.34 18.67 -2.10
N ARG A 124 -18.45 18.92 -1.36
CA ARG A 124 -19.23 17.87 -0.68
C ARG A 124 -19.63 16.73 -1.62
N GLY A 125 -20.23 17.05 -2.77
CA GLY A 125 -20.67 16.02 -3.74
C GLY A 125 -19.52 15.13 -4.22
N LYS A 126 -18.31 15.67 -4.38
CA LYS A 126 -17.12 14.86 -4.72
C LYS A 126 -16.69 13.97 -3.57
N LEU A 127 -16.81 14.43 -2.32
CA LEU A 127 -16.49 13.61 -1.16
C LEU A 127 -17.51 12.47 -0.97
N GLU A 128 -18.80 12.74 -1.16
CA GLU A 128 -19.86 11.73 -1.03
C GLU A 128 -19.72 10.65 -2.11
N ALA A 129 -19.48 11.04 -3.37
CA ALA A 129 -19.23 10.09 -4.46
C ALA A 129 -18.03 9.16 -4.18
N ARG A 130 -17.03 9.64 -3.42
CA ARG A 130 -15.84 8.86 -3.07
C ARG A 130 -16.11 7.73 -2.08
N VAL A 131 -17.18 7.80 -1.30
CA VAL A 131 -17.52 6.76 -0.30
C VAL A 131 -17.65 5.39 -0.98
N ASN A 132 -18.17 5.37 -2.21
CA ASN A 132 -18.45 4.16 -2.96
C ASN A 132 -17.31 3.73 -3.89
N THR A 133 -16.16 4.43 -3.90
CA THR A 133 -15.08 4.13 -4.86
C THR A 133 -14.31 2.86 -4.51
N HIS A 134 -14.01 2.64 -3.23
CA HIS A 134 -13.27 1.46 -2.78
C HIS A 134 -13.64 1.10 -1.33
N PRO A 135 -13.50 -0.18 -0.92
CA PRO A 135 -13.91 -0.63 0.41
C PRO A 135 -13.29 0.18 1.56
N ASN A 136 -12.03 0.60 1.43
CA ASN A 136 -11.33 1.38 2.46
C ASN A 136 -11.46 2.91 2.29
N ALA A 137 -12.43 3.40 1.50
CA ALA A 137 -12.54 4.83 1.16
C ALA A 137 -12.74 5.71 2.40
N LEU A 138 -13.57 5.27 3.34
CA LEU A 138 -13.89 6.00 4.56
C LEU A 138 -12.67 6.25 5.46
N SER A 139 -11.74 5.30 5.51
CA SER A 139 -10.48 5.37 6.27
C SER A 139 -9.43 6.26 5.61
N SER A 140 -9.57 6.52 4.31
CA SER A 140 -8.64 7.31 3.53
C SER A 140 -8.75 8.80 3.85
N LYS A 141 -7.60 9.49 3.91
CA LYS A 141 -7.54 10.95 4.13
C LYS A 141 -7.60 11.73 2.80
N CYS A 142 -7.05 11.15 1.74
CA CYS A 142 -6.93 11.76 0.42
C CYS A 142 -7.41 10.78 -0.66
N PRO A 143 -7.92 11.27 -1.80
CA PRO A 143 -8.21 10.41 -2.94
C PRO A 143 -6.92 9.77 -3.42
N ARG A 144 -6.98 8.48 -3.75
CA ARG A 144 -5.88 7.79 -4.42
C ARG A 144 -6.00 8.08 -5.90
N ILE A 145 -4.97 8.73 -6.46
CA ILE A 145 -4.87 8.92 -7.90
C ILE A 145 -4.29 7.63 -8.46
N VAL A 146 -5.06 6.99 -9.32
CA VAL A 146 -4.73 5.74 -9.99
C VAL A 146 -4.69 6.05 -11.48
N THR A 147 -3.62 5.64 -12.17
CA THR A 147 -3.47 5.87 -13.62
C THR A 147 -4.65 5.30 -14.42
N TRP A 148 -5.14 4.13 -14.01
CA TRP A 148 -6.22 3.41 -14.65
C TRP A 148 -7.28 2.96 -13.63
N PRO A 149 -8.22 3.85 -13.26
CA PRO A 149 -9.21 3.53 -12.24
C PRO A 149 -10.16 2.41 -12.68
N ASP A 150 -10.37 2.22 -13.99
CA ASP A 150 -11.26 1.19 -14.53
C ASP A 150 -10.66 -0.20 -14.36
N ILE A 151 -9.36 -0.35 -14.64
CA ILE A 151 -8.60 -1.58 -14.40
C ILE A 151 -8.55 -1.90 -12.91
N GLU A 152 -8.34 -0.91 -12.03
CA GLU A 152 -8.37 -1.16 -10.58
C GLU A 152 -9.76 -1.59 -10.09
N ARG A 153 -10.86 -1.04 -10.64
CA ARG A 153 -12.22 -1.51 -10.31
C ARG A 153 -12.46 -2.94 -10.78
N ALA A 154 -12.09 -3.27 -12.00
CA ALA A 154 -12.17 -4.65 -12.53
C ALA A 154 -11.35 -5.63 -11.67
N LEU A 155 -10.16 -5.21 -11.24
CA LEU A 155 -9.32 -6.01 -10.37
C LEU A 155 -9.93 -6.21 -8.98
N ALA A 156 -10.51 -5.16 -8.38
CA ALA A 156 -11.20 -5.28 -7.09
C ALA A 156 -12.42 -6.22 -7.17
N LEU A 157 -13.23 -6.12 -8.23
CA LEU A 157 -14.35 -7.03 -8.47
C LEU A 157 -13.89 -8.47 -8.65
N TRP A 158 -12.80 -8.69 -9.39
CA TRP A 158 -12.23 -10.02 -9.54
C TRP A 158 -11.74 -10.60 -8.22
N VAL A 159 -11.10 -9.81 -7.35
CA VAL A 159 -10.69 -10.28 -6.03
C VAL A 159 -11.88 -10.69 -5.18
N HIS A 160 -12.96 -9.89 -5.15
CA HIS A 160 -14.17 -10.26 -4.44
C HIS A 160 -14.76 -11.58 -4.93
N HIS A 161 -14.83 -11.78 -6.24
CA HIS A 161 -15.26 -13.04 -6.84
C HIS A 161 -14.36 -14.23 -6.44
N MET A 162 -13.05 -14.02 -6.31
CA MET A 162 -12.14 -15.08 -5.85
C MET A 162 -12.33 -15.40 -4.36
N GLU A 163 -12.55 -14.38 -3.53
CA GLU A 163 -12.82 -14.55 -2.10
C GLU A 163 -14.14 -15.29 -1.86
N GLU A 164 -15.18 -14.99 -2.64
CA GLU A 164 -16.47 -15.71 -2.63
C GLU A 164 -16.32 -17.18 -2.99
N LYS A 165 -15.37 -17.51 -3.87
CA LYS A 165 -15.00 -18.90 -4.20
C LYS A 165 -14.13 -19.59 -3.15
N GLY A 166 -13.71 -18.89 -2.09
CA GLY A 166 -12.80 -19.41 -1.07
C GLY A 166 -11.34 -19.51 -1.54
N GLU A 167 -11.00 -18.93 -2.69
CA GLU A 167 -9.62 -18.88 -3.18
C GLU A 167 -8.87 -17.69 -2.58
N THR A 168 -7.57 -17.88 -2.31
CA THR A 168 -6.72 -16.81 -1.78
C THR A 168 -5.93 -16.15 -2.91
N VAL A 169 -6.10 -14.85 -3.09
CA VAL A 169 -5.38 -14.09 -4.10
C VAL A 169 -3.99 -13.69 -3.60
N ASN A 170 -2.95 -14.03 -4.35
CA ASN A 170 -1.55 -13.66 -4.04
C ASN A 170 -1.07 -12.48 -4.89
N GLY A 171 0.02 -11.82 -4.46
CA GLY A 171 0.61 -10.67 -5.15
C GLY A 171 0.96 -10.94 -6.63
N PRO A 172 1.65 -12.06 -6.96
CA PRO A 172 1.92 -12.41 -8.36
C PRO A 172 0.66 -12.65 -9.19
N MET A 173 -0.40 -13.23 -8.60
CA MET A 173 -1.69 -13.41 -9.29
C MET A 173 -2.33 -12.06 -9.62
N LEU A 174 -2.22 -11.07 -8.73
CA LEU A 174 -2.70 -9.71 -8.98
C LEU A 174 -1.92 -9.06 -10.13
N ALA A 175 -0.60 -9.24 -10.17
CA ALA A 175 0.25 -8.72 -11.24
C ALA A 175 -0.14 -9.33 -12.59
N GLU A 176 -0.27 -10.65 -12.66
CA GLU A 176 -0.66 -11.35 -13.88
C GLU A 176 -2.09 -10.97 -14.32
N LYS A 177 -3.04 -10.95 -13.38
CA LYS A 177 -4.44 -10.61 -13.69
C LYS A 177 -4.58 -9.17 -14.17
N ARG A 178 -3.84 -8.24 -13.56
CA ARG A 178 -3.80 -6.85 -14.02
C ARG A 178 -3.27 -6.77 -15.45
N GLY A 179 -2.21 -7.50 -15.79
CA GLY A 179 -1.69 -7.53 -17.16
C GLY A 179 -2.74 -7.99 -18.18
N ARG A 180 -3.53 -9.02 -17.83
CA ARG A 180 -4.65 -9.48 -18.67
C ARG A 180 -5.76 -8.42 -18.82
N PHE A 181 -6.05 -7.67 -17.76
CA PHE A 181 -6.97 -6.54 -17.87
C PHE A 181 -6.40 -5.43 -18.73
N GLU A 182 -5.15 -5.02 -18.53
CA GLU A 182 -4.49 -4.01 -19.36
C GLU A 182 -4.51 -4.39 -20.85
N GLU A 183 -4.31 -5.66 -21.18
CA GLU A 183 -4.48 -6.17 -22.55
C GLU A 183 -5.93 -6.09 -23.03
N ALA A 184 -6.90 -6.54 -22.24
CA ALA A 184 -8.32 -6.50 -22.60
C ALA A 184 -8.88 -5.07 -22.74
N PHE A 185 -8.34 -4.12 -21.97
CA PHE A 185 -8.66 -2.68 -22.06
C PHE A 185 -7.84 -1.96 -23.15
N GLY A 186 -6.97 -2.66 -23.88
CA GLY A 186 -6.18 -2.09 -24.98
C GLY A 186 -5.07 -1.12 -24.55
N VAL A 187 -4.60 -1.20 -23.30
CA VAL A 187 -3.54 -0.33 -22.78
C VAL A 187 -2.20 -0.69 -23.42
N LEU A 188 -1.59 0.30 -24.08
CA LEU A 188 -0.28 0.19 -24.71
C LEU A 188 0.79 -0.15 -23.68
N LYS A 189 1.78 -0.95 -24.09
CA LYS A 189 2.79 -1.52 -23.18
C LYS A 189 3.60 -0.43 -22.47
N GLU A 190 3.75 0.72 -23.11
CA GLU A 190 4.45 1.91 -22.62
C GLU A 190 3.69 2.62 -21.49
N GLU A 191 2.36 2.48 -21.44
CA GLU A 191 1.48 3.07 -20.43
C GLU A 191 1.18 2.12 -19.25
N ARG A 192 1.65 0.86 -19.35
CA ARG A 192 1.46 -0.15 -18.32
C ARG A 192 2.30 0.14 -17.11
N LEU A 193 1.74 -0.12 -15.93
CA LEU A 193 2.51 -0.01 -14.70
C LEU A 193 3.59 -1.10 -14.68
N THR A 194 4.84 -0.69 -14.64
CA THR A 194 5.98 -1.62 -14.60
C THR A 194 6.33 -2.01 -13.17
N GLY A 195 6.30 -3.30 -12.86
CA GLY A 195 6.71 -3.88 -11.57
C GLY A 195 5.62 -3.92 -10.49
N ASP A 196 5.92 -4.59 -9.38
CA ASP A 196 4.91 -5.00 -8.37
C ASP A 196 4.73 -4.01 -7.20
N HIS A 197 5.36 -2.83 -7.28
CA HIS A 197 5.35 -1.84 -6.20
C HIS A 197 3.96 -1.25 -5.92
N TRP A 198 3.01 -1.40 -6.85
CA TRP A 198 1.63 -0.97 -6.69
C TRP A 198 0.78 -1.97 -5.89
N VAL A 199 1.15 -3.25 -5.85
CA VAL A 199 0.37 -4.33 -5.22
C VAL A 199 0.08 -4.04 -3.73
N PRO A 200 1.07 -3.67 -2.89
CA PRO A 200 0.78 -3.33 -1.49
C PRO A 200 -0.11 -2.09 -1.33
N SER A 201 -0.10 -1.17 -2.30
CA SER A 201 -0.97 0.02 -2.30
C SER A 201 -2.42 -0.38 -2.60
N PHE A 202 -2.61 -1.22 -3.61
CA PHE A 202 -3.90 -1.78 -4.00
C PHE A 202 -4.51 -2.62 -2.88
N CYS A 203 -3.76 -3.57 -2.30
CA CYS A 203 -4.26 -4.41 -1.21
C CYS A 203 -4.75 -3.58 -0.02
N ARG A 204 -4.01 -2.52 0.36
CA ARG A 204 -4.44 -1.59 1.41
C ARG A 204 -5.70 -0.81 1.04
N ALA A 205 -5.86 -0.42 -0.23
CA ALA A 205 -7.02 0.35 -0.70
C ALA A 205 -8.30 -0.50 -0.74
N CYS A 206 -8.16 -1.77 -1.12
CA CYS A 206 -9.25 -2.74 -1.22
C CYS A 206 -9.48 -3.53 0.07
N ASN A 207 -8.74 -3.24 1.15
CA ASN A 207 -8.77 -3.98 2.41
C ASN A 207 -8.45 -5.49 2.26
N ILE A 208 -7.71 -5.85 1.21
CA ILE A 208 -7.28 -7.21 0.94
C ILE A 208 -6.08 -7.48 1.86
N LYS A 209 -6.19 -8.52 2.68
CA LYS A 209 -5.07 -9.01 3.48
C LYS A 209 -4.32 -10.03 2.65
N GLU A 210 -3.06 -9.75 2.36
CA GLU A 210 -2.15 -10.76 1.83
C GLU A 210 -2.04 -11.89 2.87
N ARG A 211 -2.74 -12.99 2.61
CA ARG A 211 -2.62 -14.20 3.42
C ARG A 211 -1.46 -14.99 2.85
N ARG A 212 -0.32 -14.92 3.53
CA ARG A 212 0.72 -15.91 3.32
C ARG A 212 0.18 -17.22 3.87
N ARG A 213 -0.07 -18.19 2.99
CA ARG A 213 -0.21 -19.57 3.47
C ARG A 213 1.14 -19.94 4.06
N HIS A 214 1.19 -20.14 5.36
CA HIS A 214 2.17 -21.04 5.94
C HIS A 214 1.72 -22.44 5.52
N GLU A 215 1.99 -22.78 4.25
CA GLU A 215 2.05 -24.19 3.92
C GLU A 215 3.27 -24.67 4.70
N GLU A 216 3.03 -25.48 5.73
CA GLU A 216 4.05 -26.39 6.25
C GLU A 216 4.44 -27.26 5.06
N ALA A 217 5.37 -26.77 4.25
CA ALA A 217 5.87 -27.47 3.06
C ALA A 217 6.75 -28.67 3.44
N GLY A 218 6.74 -29.07 4.71
CA GLY A 218 7.13 -30.41 5.12
C GLY A 218 5.90 -31.29 4.99
N LEU A 219 5.95 -32.25 4.06
CA LEU A 219 5.12 -33.45 4.11
C LEU A 219 5.03 -33.88 5.59
N VAL A 220 3.87 -33.66 6.20
CA VAL A 220 3.70 -33.88 7.63
C VAL A 220 3.90 -35.36 7.89
N ASP A 221 4.98 -35.70 8.62
CA ASP A 221 5.23 -37.07 9.03
C ASP A 221 4.18 -37.45 10.09
N LEU A 222 3.21 -38.25 9.65
CA LEU A 222 2.12 -38.73 10.51
C LEU A 222 2.63 -39.54 11.69
N VAL A 223 3.79 -40.19 11.54
CA VAL A 223 4.43 -40.95 12.64
C VAL A 223 4.97 -40.01 13.69
N ALA A 224 5.64 -38.92 13.28
CA ALA A 224 6.11 -37.89 14.19
C ALA A 224 4.97 -37.17 14.92
N ILE A 225 3.84 -36.91 14.24
CA ILE A 225 2.65 -36.34 14.88
C ILE A 225 2.08 -37.29 15.93
N GLU A 226 1.96 -38.57 15.63
CA GLU A 226 1.39 -39.52 16.58
C GLU A 226 2.29 -39.67 17.82
N ALA A 227 3.61 -39.71 17.62
CA ALA A 227 4.57 -39.69 18.72
C ALA A 227 4.45 -38.42 19.58
N GLU A 228 4.29 -37.25 18.95
CA GLU A 228 4.08 -35.98 19.66
C GLU A 228 2.74 -35.93 20.38
N ARG A 229 1.66 -36.46 19.79
CA ARG A 229 0.36 -36.59 20.45
C ARG A 229 0.47 -37.45 21.71
N ILE A 230 1.12 -38.61 21.62
CA ILE A 230 1.36 -39.49 22.77
C ILE A 230 2.17 -38.75 23.85
N ARG A 231 3.24 -38.05 23.45
CA ARG A 231 4.09 -37.27 24.37
C ARG A 231 3.30 -36.18 25.09
N VAL A 232 2.52 -35.39 24.36
CA VAL A 232 1.70 -34.31 24.92
C VAL A 232 0.60 -34.88 25.81
N HIS A 233 -0.05 -35.97 25.42
CA HIS A 233 -1.07 -36.63 26.23
C HIS A 233 -0.51 -37.12 27.57
N ALA A 234 0.70 -37.69 27.56
CA ALA A 234 1.39 -38.12 28.78
C ALA A 234 1.78 -36.94 29.70
N ILE A 235 2.05 -35.76 29.14
CA ILE A 235 2.29 -34.53 29.91
C ILE A 235 0.98 -34.01 30.51
N LEU A 236 -0.08 -33.94 29.70
CA LEU A 236 -1.39 -33.45 30.12
C LEU A 236 -2.05 -34.33 31.18
N ALA A 237 -1.84 -35.64 31.15
CA ALA A 237 -2.33 -36.58 32.16
C ALA A 237 -1.79 -36.30 33.58
N ARG A 238 -0.73 -35.48 33.72
CA ARG A 238 -0.17 -35.07 35.02
C ARG A 238 -0.90 -33.88 35.65
N TYR A 239 -1.80 -33.25 34.89
CA TYR A 239 -2.54 -32.07 35.34
C TYR A 239 -4.01 -32.42 35.52
N PRO A 240 -4.68 -31.90 36.57
CA PRO A 240 -6.12 -31.99 36.69
C PRO A 240 -6.79 -31.30 35.50
N PRO A 241 -7.94 -31.79 35.00
CA PRO A 241 -8.64 -31.20 33.86
C PRO A 241 -9.06 -29.75 34.08
N GLU A 242 -9.12 -29.30 35.33
CA GLU A 242 -9.41 -27.91 35.72
C GLU A 242 -8.23 -26.94 35.46
N ASN A 243 -7.04 -27.45 35.17
CA ASN A 243 -5.80 -26.68 34.95
C ASN A 243 -5.24 -26.79 33.52
N ILE A 244 -6.03 -27.30 32.56
CA ILE A 244 -5.66 -27.45 31.14
C ILE A 244 -6.38 -26.40 30.28
#